data_AF-A0AAQ3M7Y2-F1
#
_entry.id   AF-A0AAQ3M7Y2-F1
#
_cell.length_a   1.000
_cell.length_b   1.000
_cell.length_c   1.000
_cell.angle_alpha   90.00
_cell.angle_beta   90.00
_cell.angle_gamma   90.00
#
_symmetry.space_group_name_H-M   'P 1'
#
loop_
_entity.id
_entity.type
_entity.pdbx_description
1 polymer ?
#
loop_
_entity_poly.entity_id
_entity_poly.type
_entity_poly.pdbx_seq_one_letter_code
_entity_poly.pdbx_strand_id
1 'polypeptide(L)'
;MSQNGLNGGNSAMYSGVNGNIMPSAGHYSDMQTLMQNMDTLSGWLEQNRQEWLSLQDTLARVEKQQGRPLLDGPVPNGDGQTSEQDSKPTYFQLETALANSQTRNGSLERTYQDQLRLQQLYEDTLSEATERIRQYCFEQQQHVIALHQHYTSLLSQSRNETIEAQLTHQAWQAGLQRVSEGMRQALVSREEEGRPWKKRIAALKEENRILRAKVGWDPPVDSEDESDETSQEPERGRVNLNVQSAPTGVQMIH
;
A
#
# COMPACT_ATOMS: atom_id res chain seq x y z
N MET A 1 -39.02 24.81 -9.41
CA MET A 1 -40.03 24.25 -10.35
C MET A 1 -39.27 23.55 -11.46
N SER A 2 -39.53 22.24 -11.64
CA SER A 2 -39.45 21.40 -12.86
C SER A 2 -38.17 21.45 -13.73
N GLN A 3 -37.63 20.36 -14.29
CA GLN A 3 -38.22 19.07 -14.65
C GLN A 3 -37.10 18.08 -15.03
N ASN A 4 -37.28 16.81 -14.63
CA ASN A 4 -36.62 15.63 -15.21
C ASN A 4 -37.05 15.42 -16.68
N GLY A 5 -36.20 14.78 -17.48
CA GLY A 5 -36.72 14.02 -18.63
C GLY A 5 -35.70 13.61 -19.70
N LEU A 6 -35.25 12.35 -19.60
CA LEU A 6 -35.08 11.37 -20.69
C LEU A 6 -34.19 11.73 -21.90
N ASN A 7 -33.11 10.97 -22.09
CA ASN A 7 -33.06 9.88 -23.08
C ASN A 7 -31.61 9.42 -23.29
N GLY A 8 -31.38 8.10 -23.33
CA GLY A 8 -30.07 7.53 -23.61
C GLY A 8 -29.98 6.06 -23.23
N GLY A 9 -30.91 5.26 -23.74
CA GLY A 9 -30.76 3.82 -23.74
C GLY A 9 -29.47 3.38 -24.43
N ASN A 10 -29.04 2.17 -24.07
CA ASN A 10 -27.96 1.40 -24.71
C ASN A 10 -26.53 1.56 -24.17
N SER A 11 -26.35 1.53 -22.84
CA SER A 11 -25.02 1.34 -22.22
C SER A 11 -24.78 -0.09 -21.70
N ALA A 12 -25.56 -1.07 -22.17
CA ALA A 12 -25.42 -2.48 -21.75
C ALA A 12 -24.59 -3.34 -22.73
N MET A 13 -24.04 -2.76 -23.80
CA MET A 13 -23.41 -3.52 -24.90
C MET A 13 -21.91 -3.22 -25.11
N TYR A 14 -21.27 -2.53 -24.17
CA TYR A 14 -19.81 -2.38 -24.08
C TYR A 14 -19.24 -2.88 -22.74
N SER A 15 -19.99 -3.71 -22.01
CA SER A 15 -19.53 -4.38 -20.79
C SER A 15 -18.82 -5.70 -21.11
N GLY A 16 -17.83 -5.63 -22.00
CA GLY A 16 -17.03 -6.79 -22.38
C GLY A 16 -15.84 -6.32 -23.19
N VAL A 17 -14.64 -6.62 -22.70
CA VAL A 17 -13.34 -6.36 -23.37
C VAL A 17 -12.78 -4.94 -23.18
N ASN A 18 -12.52 -4.52 -21.93
CA ASN A 18 -11.19 -4.02 -21.51
C ASN A 18 -11.16 -3.61 -20.03
N GLY A 19 -10.25 -4.21 -19.26
CA GLY A 19 -9.59 -3.49 -18.16
C GLY A 19 -10.21 -3.51 -16.76
N ASN A 20 -11.04 -4.50 -16.37
CA ASN A 20 -11.35 -4.72 -14.95
C ASN A 20 -10.17 -5.43 -14.25
N ILE A 21 -9.06 -4.71 -14.08
CA ILE A 21 -8.17 -4.94 -12.95
C ILE A 21 -8.86 -4.22 -11.80
N MET A 22 -9.53 -4.96 -10.90
CA MET A 22 -9.97 -4.39 -9.64
C MET A 22 -8.75 -3.72 -8.99
N PRO A 23 -8.77 -2.40 -8.73
CA PRO A 23 -7.66 -1.73 -8.07
C PRO A 23 -7.43 -2.40 -6.72
N SER A 24 -6.20 -2.88 -6.51
CA SER A 24 -5.77 -3.52 -5.27
C SER A 24 -6.20 -2.66 -4.07
N ALA A 25 -6.76 -3.27 -3.02
CA ALA A 25 -7.29 -2.55 -1.85
C ALA A 25 -6.28 -1.58 -1.20
N GLY A 26 -4.97 -1.79 -1.39
CA GLY A 26 -3.93 -0.87 -0.94
C GLY A 26 -3.74 0.40 -1.80
N HIS A 27 -4.25 0.41 -3.04
CA HIS A 27 -4.13 1.57 -3.93
C HIS A 27 -4.99 2.74 -3.46
N TYR A 28 -6.19 2.47 -2.93
CA TYR A 28 -7.04 3.50 -2.35
C TYR A 28 -6.50 4.04 -1.02
N SER A 29 -5.93 3.18 -0.17
CA SER A 29 -5.30 3.63 1.08
C SER A 29 -4.05 4.48 0.83
N ASP A 30 -3.25 4.11 -0.18
CA ASP A 30 -2.09 4.89 -0.59
C ASP A 30 -2.50 6.24 -1.21
N MET A 31 -3.50 6.25 -2.10
CA MET A 31 -4.04 7.48 -2.67
C MET A 31 -4.59 8.44 -1.61
N GLN A 32 -5.27 7.90 -0.59
CA GLN A 32 -5.75 8.68 0.54
C GLN A 32 -4.61 9.23 1.40
N THR A 33 -3.54 8.45 1.62
CA THR A 33 -2.34 8.88 2.35
C THR A 33 -1.60 9.99 1.57
N LEU A 34 -1.47 9.85 0.25
CA LEU A 34 -0.87 10.87 -0.62
C LEU A 34 -1.67 12.17 -0.63
N MET A 35 -3.01 12.11 -0.67
CA MET A 35 -3.85 13.30 -0.55
C MET A 35 -3.66 14.01 0.79
N GLN A 36 -3.65 13.27 1.90
CA GLN A 36 -3.42 13.85 3.23
C GLN A 36 -2.02 14.50 3.31
N ASN A 37 -1.00 13.85 2.77
CA ASN A 37 0.35 14.41 2.72
C ASN A 37 0.41 15.67 1.85
N MET A 38 -0.28 15.69 0.71
CA MET A 38 -0.37 16.88 -0.14
C MET A 38 -1.08 18.05 0.58
N ASP A 39 -2.18 17.78 1.26
CA ASP A 39 -2.91 18.79 2.03
C ASP A 39 -2.04 19.35 3.17
N THR A 40 -1.33 18.49 3.90
CA THR A 40 -0.39 18.95 4.95
C THR A 40 0.75 19.79 4.39
N LEU A 41 1.40 19.35 3.30
CA LEU A 41 2.47 20.13 2.64
C LEU A 41 1.95 21.47 2.11
N SER A 42 0.72 21.52 1.59
CA SER A 42 0.09 22.76 1.16
C SER A 42 -0.15 23.72 2.32
N GLY A 43 -0.54 23.20 3.50
CA GLY A 43 -0.66 23.96 4.73
C GLY A 43 0.67 24.53 5.20
N TRP A 44 1.75 23.73 5.15
CA TRP A 44 3.10 24.18 5.50
C TRP A 44 3.64 25.25 4.55
N LEU A 45 3.34 25.16 3.25
CA LEU A 45 3.73 26.18 2.27
C LEU A 45 2.98 27.49 2.49
N GLU A 46 1.67 27.43 2.77
CA GLU A 46 0.89 28.63 3.07
C GLU A 46 1.34 29.27 4.39
N GLN A 47 1.67 28.47 5.41
CA GLN A 47 2.24 28.97 6.66
C GLN A 47 3.60 29.64 6.43
N ASN A 48 4.52 29.01 5.69
CA ASN A 48 5.81 29.62 5.34
C ASN A 48 5.64 30.95 4.60
N ARG A 49 4.65 31.03 3.69
CA ARG A 49 4.34 32.26 2.97
C ARG A 49 3.86 33.36 3.93
N GLN A 50 3.01 33.04 4.88
CA GLN A 50 2.52 33.98 5.89
C GLN A 50 3.62 34.43 6.84
N GLU A 51 4.48 33.52 7.27
CA GLU A 51 5.66 33.83 8.09
C GLU A 51 6.62 34.76 7.35
N TRP A 52 6.89 34.51 6.07
CA TRP A 52 7.70 35.41 5.24
C TRP A 52 7.10 36.81 5.10
N LEU A 53 5.79 36.90 4.88
CA LEU A 53 5.09 38.19 4.82
C LEU A 53 5.14 38.93 6.17
N SER A 54 5.01 38.21 7.28
CA SER A 54 5.15 38.78 8.63
C SER A 54 6.58 39.28 8.88
N LEU A 55 7.59 38.48 8.52
CA LEU A 55 8.99 38.90 8.60
C LEU A 55 9.26 40.14 7.77
N GLN A 56 8.71 40.22 6.56
CA GLN A 56 8.84 41.40 5.71
C GLN A 56 8.19 42.66 6.34
N ASP A 57 7.01 42.54 6.95
CA ASP A 57 6.38 43.65 7.67
C ASP A 57 7.18 44.06 8.91
N THR A 58 7.74 43.10 9.66
CA THR A 58 8.63 43.40 10.80
C THR A 58 9.93 44.07 10.35
N LEU A 59 10.54 43.63 9.26
CA LEU A 59 11.74 44.23 8.68
C LEU A 59 11.46 45.68 8.23
N ALA A 60 10.35 45.92 7.54
CA ALA A 60 9.94 47.25 7.11
C ALA A 60 9.66 48.19 8.31
N ARG A 61 9.17 47.65 9.44
CA ARG A 61 8.99 48.41 10.68
C ARG A 61 10.33 48.73 11.35
N VAL A 62 11.26 47.78 11.36
CA VAL A 62 12.62 47.95 11.90
C VAL A 62 13.41 48.97 11.06
N GLU A 63 13.32 48.92 9.73
CA GLU A 63 13.96 49.88 8.82
C GLU A 63 13.41 51.31 9.06
N LYS A 64 12.10 51.46 9.26
CA LYS A 64 11.50 52.75 9.65
C LYS A 64 11.93 53.24 11.03
N GLN A 65 12.27 52.35 11.96
CA GLN A 65 12.79 52.70 13.28
C GLN A 65 14.30 53.00 13.28
N GLN A 66 15.08 52.35 12.40
CA GLN A 66 16.54 52.54 12.31
C GLN A 66 16.96 53.63 11.30
N GLY A 67 16.09 54.03 10.38
CA GLY A 67 16.34 55.03 9.33
C GLY A 67 16.41 56.52 9.78
N ARG A 68 16.61 56.82 11.07
CA ARG A 68 16.91 58.19 11.54
C ARG A 68 18.25 58.24 12.29
N PRO A 69 19.38 58.39 11.60
CA PRO A 69 20.54 59.06 12.17
C PRO A 69 20.27 60.57 12.19
N LEU A 70 20.19 61.12 13.39
CA LEU A 70 20.25 62.54 13.68
C LEU A 70 21.67 63.02 13.37
N LEU A 71 21.95 63.57 12.18
CA LEU A 71 23.14 64.39 11.92
C LEU A 71 22.99 65.11 10.57
N ASP A 72 22.35 66.29 10.57
CA ASP A 72 22.58 67.27 9.52
C ASP A 72 22.48 68.67 10.13
N GLY A 73 23.65 69.16 10.56
CA GLY A 73 23.88 70.52 11.03
C GLY A 73 24.89 71.18 10.10
N PRO A 74 24.67 72.42 9.62
CA PRO A 74 25.48 73.00 8.56
C PRO A 74 26.90 73.33 9.03
N VAL A 75 27.91 72.90 8.27
CA VAL A 75 29.31 73.34 8.41
C VAL A 75 29.55 74.60 7.57
N PRO A 76 29.92 75.75 8.15
CA PRO A 76 30.44 76.86 7.39
C PRO A 76 31.97 76.69 7.21
N ASN A 77 32.39 76.68 5.94
CA ASN A 77 33.79 76.84 5.55
C ASN A 77 34.38 78.13 6.13
N GLY A 78 35.59 78.01 6.70
CA GLY A 78 36.41 79.14 7.12
C GLY A 78 37.87 78.73 7.18
N ASP A 79 38.61 79.11 6.15
CA ASP A 79 40.08 79.10 6.11
C ASP A 79 40.68 79.79 7.34
N GLY A 80 41.68 79.15 7.93
CA GLY A 80 42.42 79.71 9.06
C GLY A 80 43.60 78.84 9.44
N GLN A 81 44.76 79.12 8.84
CA GLN A 81 46.07 78.68 9.30
C GLN A 81 46.19 78.86 10.83
N THR A 82 46.64 77.83 11.56
CA THR A 82 47.49 78.03 12.75
C THR A 82 48.29 76.77 13.06
N SER A 83 49.60 76.89 12.87
CA SER A 83 50.62 76.54 13.85
C SER A 83 50.52 75.15 14.52
N GLU A 84 51.34 74.22 14.05
CA GLU A 84 51.83 73.09 14.83
C GLU A 84 52.65 73.60 16.02
N GLN A 85 51.96 74.02 17.09
CA GLN A 85 52.56 74.10 18.41
C GLN A 85 52.39 72.74 19.08
N ASP A 86 53.51 72.18 19.53
CA ASP A 86 53.62 71.15 20.58
C ASP A 86 52.90 71.62 21.85
N SER A 87 51.58 71.64 21.78
CA SER A 87 50.70 71.92 22.90
C SER A 87 50.55 70.59 23.61
N LYS A 88 51.40 70.39 24.64
CA LYS A 88 51.18 69.34 25.63
C LYS A 88 49.70 69.42 26.03
N PRO A 89 48.90 68.36 25.78
CA PRO A 89 47.46 68.46 25.90
C PRO A 89 47.11 68.92 27.31
N THR A 90 46.27 69.93 27.42
CA THR A 90 45.80 70.44 28.71
C THR A 90 45.14 69.28 29.46
N TYR A 91 45.39 69.15 30.76
CA TYR A 91 44.92 68.03 31.61
C TYR A 91 43.46 67.61 31.33
N PHE A 92 42.58 68.59 31.12
CA PHE A 92 41.17 68.39 30.76
C PHE A 92 40.93 67.67 29.42
N GLN A 93 41.75 67.92 28.40
CA GLN A 93 41.66 67.25 27.09
C GLN A 93 42.06 65.77 27.19
N LEU A 94 43.08 65.46 28.00
CA LEU A 94 43.47 64.08 28.32
C LEU A 94 42.37 63.35 29.09
N GLU A 95 41.76 64.01 30.07
CA GLU A 95 40.67 63.46 30.86
C GLU A 95 39.42 63.16 30.01
N THR A 96 39.08 64.08 29.10
CA THR A 96 37.98 63.89 28.13
C THR A 96 38.29 62.76 27.14
N ALA A 97 39.52 62.69 26.62
CA ALA A 97 39.93 61.62 25.71
C ALA A 97 39.92 60.25 26.40
N LEU A 98 40.32 60.19 27.67
CA LEU A 98 40.29 58.98 28.48
C LEU A 98 38.85 58.53 28.77
N ALA A 99 37.96 59.45 29.16
CA ALA A 99 36.54 59.15 29.35
C ALA A 99 35.87 58.65 28.05
N ASN A 100 36.20 59.28 26.92
CA ASN A 100 35.71 58.84 25.60
C ASN A 100 36.23 57.44 25.23
N SER A 101 37.51 57.16 25.48
CA SER A 101 38.10 55.83 25.25
C SER A 101 37.49 54.77 26.16
N GLN A 102 37.23 55.09 27.43
CA GLN A 102 36.58 54.17 28.37
C GLN A 102 35.14 53.85 27.95
N THR A 103 34.40 54.86 27.49
CA THR A 103 33.03 54.67 26.96
C THR A 103 33.05 53.81 25.70
N ARG A 104 34.01 54.06 24.80
CA ARG A 104 34.21 53.25 23.59
C ARG A 104 34.58 51.80 23.94
N ASN A 105 35.51 51.58 24.86
CA ASN A 105 35.86 50.24 25.32
C ASN A 105 34.65 49.52 25.92
N GLY A 106 33.87 50.20 26.77
CA GLY A 106 32.64 49.64 27.32
C GLY A 106 31.61 49.27 26.24
N SER A 107 31.50 50.05 25.17
CA SER A 107 30.63 49.71 24.03
C SER A 107 31.14 48.49 23.26
N LEU A 108 32.45 48.42 22.99
CA LEU A 108 33.08 47.31 22.27
C LEU A 108 32.98 46.01 23.07
N GLU A 109 33.21 46.05 24.39
CA GLU A 109 33.05 44.91 25.28
C GLU A 109 31.62 44.36 25.27
N ARG A 110 30.60 45.24 25.29
CA ARG A 110 29.20 44.81 25.15
C ARG A 110 28.94 44.13 23.81
N THR A 111 29.37 44.75 22.71
CA THR A 111 29.20 44.15 21.37
C THR A 111 29.93 42.83 21.23
N TYR A 112 31.11 42.69 21.86
CA TYR A 112 31.87 41.45 21.87
C TYR A 112 31.15 40.36 22.66
N GLN A 113 30.60 40.68 23.84
CA GLN A 113 29.79 39.72 24.61
C GLN A 113 28.52 39.30 23.87
N ASP A 114 27.85 40.23 23.19
CA ASP A 114 26.66 39.92 22.38
C ASP A 114 27.00 39.00 21.20
N GLN A 115 28.11 39.27 20.50
CA GLN A 115 28.59 38.40 19.42
C GLN A 115 28.98 37.01 19.92
N LEU A 116 29.67 36.92 21.06
CA LEU A 116 30.04 35.64 21.68
C LEU A 116 28.80 34.83 22.04
N ARG A 117 27.78 35.48 22.62
CA ARG A 117 26.51 34.84 22.95
C ARG A 117 25.79 34.34 21.69
N LEU A 118 25.78 35.14 20.63
CA LEU A 118 25.15 34.75 19.37
C LEU A 118 25.87 33.56 18.73
N GLN A 119 27.20 33.52 18.79
CA GLN A 119 27.99 32.41 18.30
C GLN A 119 27.67 31.11 19.06
N GLN A 120 27.54 31.17 20.39
CA GLN A 120 27.14 30.02 21.21
C GLN A 120 25.74 29.51 20.83
N LEU A 121 24.77 30.41 20.63
CA LEU A 121 23.42 30.03 20.19
C LEU A 121 23.44 29.35 18.81
N TYR A 122 24.27 29.83 17.88
CA TYR A 122 24.42 29.17 16.59
C TYR A 122 25.07 27.79 16.70
N GLU A 123 26.07 27.65 17.56
CA GLU A 123 26.71 26.36 17.81
C GLU A 123 25.71 25.36 18.41
N ASP A 124 24.95 25.76 19.42
CA ASP A 124 23.94 24.91 20.08
C ASP A 124 22.83 24.50 19.10
N THR A 125 22.29 25.45 18.35
CA THR A 125 21.21 25.17 17.38
C THR A 125 21.68 24.28 16.23
N LEU A 126 22.92 24.47 15.75
CA LEU A 126 23.50 23.63 14.71
C LEU A 126 23.79 22.22 15.24
N SER A 127 24.27 22.10 16.48
CA SER A 127 24.45 20.82 17.16
C SER A 127 23.11 20.07 17.28
N GLU A 128 22.05 20.74 17.75
CA GLU A 128 20.73 20.16 17.86
C GLU A 128 20.15 19.75 16.50
N ALA A 129 20.26 20.61 15.50
CA ALA A 129 19.77 20.32 14.15
C ALA A 129 20.49 19.12 13.52
N THR A 130 21.82 19.05 13.67
CA THR A 130 22.60 17.92 13.15
C THR A 130 22.26 16.61 13.85
N GLU A 131 22.00 16.62 15.15
CA GLU A 131 21.58 15.42 15.87
C GLU A 131 20.18 14.97 15.44
N ARG A 132 19.22 15.89 15.29
CA ARG A 132 17.89 15.58 14.75
C ARG A 132 17.96 15.02 13.34
N ILE A 133 18.80 15.57 12.47
CA ILE A 133 19.01 15.05 11.11
C ILE A 133 19.60 13.64 11.15
N ARG A 134 20.61 13.40 11.99
CA ARG A 134 21.21 12.06 12.15
C ARG A 134 20.17 11.05 12.61
N GLN A 135 19.38 11.40 13.62
CA GLN A 135 18.34 10.54 14.15
C GLN A 135 17.24 10.26 13.11
N TYR A 136 16.77 11.28 12.40
CA TYR A 136 15.81 11.11 11.31
C TYR A 136 16.33 10.19 10.20
N CYS A 137 17.58 10.37 9.76
CA CYS A 137 18.19 9.51 8.74
C CYS A 137 18.26 8.04 9.21
N PHE A 138 18.59 7.81 10.49
CA PHE A 138 18.63 6.47 11.07
C PHE A 138 17.24 5.83 11.14
N GLU A 139 16.25 6.56 11.66
CA GLU A 139 14.85 6.10 11.74
C GLU A 139 14.28 5.80 10.36
N GLN A 140 14.56 6.67 9.38
CA GLN A 140 14.13 6.47 8.00
C GLN A 140 14.78 5.23 7.37
N GLN A 141 16.08 5.03 7.57
CA GLN A 141 16.77 3.82 7.10
C GLN A 141 16.15 2.56 7.72
N GLN A 142 15.88 2.59 9.03
CA GLN A 142 15.25 1.48 9.74
C GLN A 142 13.85 1.18 9.20
N HIS A 143 13.05 2.22 8.93
CA HIS A 143 11.72 2.07 8.35
C HIS A 143 11.77 1.45 6.94
N VAL A 144 12.69 1.90 6.08
CA VAL A 144 12.89 1.34 4.74
C VAL A 144 13.29 -0.13 4.82
N ILE A 145 14.20 -0.50 5.73
CA ILE A 145 14.59 -1.89 5.94
C ILE A 145 13.39 -2.73 6.41
N ALA A 146 12.60 -2.24 7.37
CA ALA A 146 11.42 -2.92 7.86
C ALA A 146 10.38 -3.15 6.76
N LEU A 147 10.16 -2.17 5.88
CA LEU A 147 9.29 -2.32 4.71
C LEU A 147 9.79 -3.42 3.77
N HIS A 148 11.08 -3.41 3.42
CA HIS A 148 11.64 -4.43 2.54
C HIS A 148 11.53 -5.84 3.16
N GLN A 149 11.78 -5.97 4.45
CA GLN A 149 11.62 -7.24 5.18
C GLN A 149 10.16 -7.71 5.16
N HIS A 150 9.22 -6.80 5.43
CA HIS A 150 7.79 -7.09 5.41
C HIS A 150 7.32 -7.56 4.03
N TYR A 151 7.66 -6.84 2.96
CA TYR A 151 7.31 -7.24 1.60
C TYR A 151 7.96 -8.55 1.17
N THR A 152 9.21 -8.79 1.59
CA THR A 152 9.88 -10.07 1.33
C THR A 152 9.16 -11.22 2.03
N SER A 153 8.72 -11.02 3.27
CA SER A 153 7.92 -11.98 4.03
C SER A 153 6.56 -12.23 3.39
N LEU A 154 5.87 -11.19 2.92
CA LEU A 154 4.58 -11.33 2.24
C LEU A 154 4.73 -12.08 0.91
N LEU A 155 5.82 -11.82 0.18
CA LEU A 155 6.11 -12.53 -1.07
C LEU A 155 6.46 -14.00 -0.83
N SER A 156 7.23 -14.33 0.21
CA SER A 156 7.49 -15.72 0.57
C SER A 156 6.22 -16.43 1.03
N GLN A 157 5.37 -15.75 1.80
CA GLN A 157 4.07 -16.27 2.23
C GLN A 157 3.18 -16.61 1.04
N SER A 158 2.95 -15.68 0.11
CA SER A 158 2.10 -15.94 -1.06
C SER A 158 2.62 -17.07 -1.96
N ARG A 159 3.95 -17.20 -2.08
CA ARG A 159 4.59 -18.33 -2.76
C ARG A 159 4.31 -19.65 -2.03
N ASN A 160 4.43 -19.68 -0.71
CA ASN A 160 4.15 -20.86 0.09
C ASN A 160 2.67 -21.26 -0.01
N GLU A 161 1.74 -20.30 0.10
CA GLU A 161 0.30 -20.55 -0.08
C GLU A 161 -0.02 -21.14 -1.46
N THR A 162 0.66 -20.66 -2.51
CA THR A 162 0.51 -21.21 -3.86
C THR A 162 1.03 -22.65 -3.95
N ILE A 163 2.17 -22.94 -3.34
CA ILE A 163 2.75 -24.28 -3.29
C ILE A 163 1.83 -25.22 -2.49
N GLU A 164 1.30 -24.78 -1.35
CA GLU A 164 0.34 -25.55 -0.55
C GLU A 164 -0.96 -25.85 -1.31
N ALA A 165 -1.50 -24.87 -2.05
CA ALA A 165 -2.65 -25.08 -2.92
C ALA A 165 -2.36 -26.11 -4.02
N GLN A 166 -1.16 -26.08 -4.62
CA GLN A 166 -0.76 -27.07 -5.61
C GLN A 166 -0.58 -28.47 -5.01
N LEU A 167 0.04 -28.58 -3.83
CA LEU A 167 0.24 -29.85 -3.13
C LEU A 167 -1.09 -30.46 -2.70
N THR A 168 -2.03 -29.66 -2.18
CA THR A 168 -3.37 -30.13 -1.81
C THR A 168 -4.17 -30.59 -3.03
N HIS A 169 -4.10 -29.85 -4.15
CA HIS A 169 -4.71 -30.26 -5.40
C HIS A 169 -4.12 -31.57 -5.95
N GLN A 170 -2.79 -31.73 -5.93
CA GLN A 170 -2.14 -32.99 -6.32
C GLN A 170 -2.55 -34.14 -5.41
N ALA A 171 -2.66 -33.92 -4.10
CA ALA A 171 -3.12 -34.92 -3.15
C ALA A 171 -4.57 -35.35 -3.42
N TRP A 172 -5.46 -34.40 -3.75
CA TRP A 172 -6.83 -34.69 -4.16
C TRP A 172 -6.90 -35.44 -5.48
N GLN A 173 -6.12 -35.04 -6.49
CA GLN A 173 -6.06 -35.76 -7.77
C GLN A 173 -5.58 -37.20 -7.59
N ALA A 174 -4.54 -37.42 -6.79
CA ALA A 174 -4.05 -38.75 -6.46
C ALA A 174 -5.09 -39.57 -5.68
N GLY A 175 -5.82 -38.93 -4.75
CA GLY A 175 -6.93 -39.54 -4.03
C GLY A 175 -8.06 -39.99 -4.97
N LEU A 176 -8.46 -39.12 -5.90
CA LEU A 176 -9.48 -39.44 -6.91
C LEU A 176 -9.06 -40.58 -7.82
N GLN A 177 -7.80 -40.59 -8.28
CA GLN A 177 -7.25 -41.69 -9.07
C GLN A 177 -7.30 -43.04 -8.33
N ARG A 178 -6.96 -43.04 -7.03
CA ARG A 178 -7.06 -44.24 -6.19
C ARG A 178 -8.50 -44.72 -6.04
N VAL A 179 -9.46 -43.80 -5.84
CA VAL A 179 -10.88 -44.16 -5.75
C VAL A 179 -11.41 -44.67 -7.09
N SER A 180 -11.06 -44.02 -8.21
CA SER A 180 -11.49 -44.48 -9.54
C SER A 180 -10.93 -45.85 -9.88
N GLU A 181 -9.67 -46.11 -9.50
CA GLU A 181 -9.06 -47.42 -9.70
C GLU A 181 -9.69 -48.48 -8.78
N GLY A 182 -9.96 -48.14 -7.52
CA GLY A 182 -10.68 -49.01 -6.58
C GLY A 182 -12.11 -49.33 -7.06
N MET A 183 -12.82 -48.36 -7.63
CA MET A 183 -14.15 -48.57 -8.22
C MET A 183 -14.07 -49.49 -9.43
N ARG A 184 -13.10 -49.28 -10.33
CA ARG A 184 -12.88 -50.16 -11.50
C ARG A 184 -12.57 -51.59 -11.08
N GLN A 185 -11.70 -51.77 -10.08
CA GLN A 185 -11.37 -53.08 -9.53
C GLN A 185 -12.59 -53.74 -8.87
N ALA A 186 -13.40 -52.99 -8.13
CA ALA A 186 -14.63 -53.51 -7.52
C ALA A 186 -15.66 -53.95 -8.57
N LEU A 187 -15.81 -53.20 -9.67
CA LEU A 187 -16.68 -53.60 -10.79
C LEU A 187 -16.18 -54.87 -11.47
N VAL A 188 -14.88 -54.98 -11.74
CA VAL A 188 -14.28 -56.20 -12.30
C VAL A 188 -14.49 -57.40 -11.37
N SER A 189 -14.26 -57.24 -10.06
CA SER A 189 -14.51 -58.30 -9.07
C SER A 189 -15.97 -58.74 -9.07
N ARG A 190 -16.92 -57.80 -9.09
CA ARG A 190 -18.36 -58.09 -9.17
C ARG A 190 -18.73 -58.82 -10.46
N GLU A 191 -18.16 -58.42 -11.59
CA GLU A 191 -18.35 -59.12 -12.86
C GLU A 191 -17.80 -60.55 -12.81
N GLU A 192 -16.62 -60.74 -12.23
CA GLU A 192 -15.99 -62.05 -12.06
C GLU A 192 -16.82 -62.99 -11.18
N GLU A 193 -17.39 -62.47 -10.09
CA GLU A 193 -18.33 -63.20 -9.23
C GLU A 193 -19.62 -63.60 -9.96
N GLY A 194 -20.11 -62.76 -10.88
CA GLY A 194 -21.31 -63.03 -11.69
C GLY A 194 -21.10 -63.98 -12.88
N ARG A 195 -19.89 -64.02 -13.45
CA ARG A 195 -19.53 -64.88 -14.60
C ARG A 195 -19.84 -66.38 -14.42
N PRO A 196 -19.53 -67.06 -13.30
CA PRO A 196 -19.82 -68.50 -13.16
C PRO A 196 -21.32 -68.79 -13.23
N TRP A 197 -22.16 -67.95 -12.62
CA TRP A 197 -23.61 -68.10 -12.65
C TRP A 197 -24.16 -67.86 -14.06
N LYS A 198 -23.70 -66.80 -14.75
CA LYS A 198 -24.07 -66.54 -16.15
C LYS A 198 -23.70 -67.70 -17.07
N LYS A 199 -22.49 -68.27 -16.92
CA LYS A 199 -22.05 -69.46 -17.68
C LYS A 199 -22.91 -70.68 -17.39
N ARG A 200 -23.26 -70.93 -16.12
CA ARG A 200 -24.12 -72.07 -15.75
C ARG A 200 -25.52 -71.94 -16.32
N ILE A 201 -26.13 -70.75 -16.28
CA ILE A 201 -27.43 -70.49 -16.88
C ILE A 201 -27.38 -70.70 -18.40
N ALA A 202 -26.35 -70.20 -19.08
CA ALA A 202 -26.18 -70.40 -20.52
C ALA A 202 -26.04 -71.89 -20.89
N ALA A 203 -25.24 -72.65 -20.14
CA ALA A 203 -25.09 -74.09 -20.35
C ALA A 203 -26.42 -74.84 -20.12
N LEU A 204 -27.16 -74.49 -19.07
CA LEU A 204 -28.48 -75.08 -18.81
C LEU A 204 -29.51 -74.70 -19.88
N LYS A 205 -29.47 -73.48 -20.42
CA LYS A 205 -30.32 -73.06 -21.55
C LYS A 205 -30.03 -73.88 -22.80
N GLU A 206 -28.75 -74.08 -23.14
CA GLU A 206 -28.35 -74.90 -24.28
C GLU A 206 -28.74 -76.38 -24.10
N GLU A 207 -28.54 -76.94 -22.91
CA GLU A 207 -29.00 -78.29 -22.60
C GLU A 207 -30.52 -78.41 -22.75
N ASN A 208 -31.28 -77.43 -22.21
CA ASN A 208 -32.74 -77.40 -22.35
C ASN A 208 -33.16 -77.33 -23.83
N ARG A 209 -32.45 -76.53 -24.64
CA ARG A 209 -32.66 -76.44 -26.09
C ARG A 209 -32.47 -77.80 -26.77
N ILE A 210 -31.36 -78.49 -26.49
CA ILE A 210 -31.06 -79.80 -27.06
C ILE A 210 -32.08 -80.85 -26.62
N LEU A 211 -32.47 -80.85 -25.35
CA LEU A 211 -33.46 -81.78 -24.81
C LEU A 211 -34.85 -81.57 -25.44
N ARG A 212 -35.28 -80.32 -25.63
CA ARG A 212 -36.54 -80.01 -26.33
C ARG A 212 -36.50 -80.43 -27.79
N ALA A 213 -35.39 -80.17 -28.49
CA ALA A 213 -35.18 -80.62 -29.87
C ALA A 213 -35.30 -82.16 -29.99
N LYS A 214 -34.82 -82.92 -29.00
CA LYS A 214 -34.92 -84.39 -28.98
C LYS A 214 -36.33 -84.91 -28.71
N VAL A 215 -37.16 -84.16 -28.00
CA VAL A 215 -38.55 -84.52 -27.65
C VAL A 215 -39.54 -84.04 -28.73
N GLY A 216 -39.09 -83.27 -29.71
CA GLY A 216 -39.93 -82.72 -30.78
C GLY A 216 -40.81 -81.56 -30.31
N TRP A 217 -40.44 -80.90 -29.21
CA TRP A 217 -41.05 -79.64 -28.80
C TRP A 217 -40.39 -78.51 -29.57
N ASP A 218 -41.20 -77.73 -30.28
CA ASP A 218 -40.71 -76.63 -31.11
C ASP A 218 -39.90 -75.65 -30.23
N PRO A 219 -38.73 -75.17 -30.69
CA PRO A 219 -37.97 -74.19 -29.93
C PRO A 219 -38.85 -72.95 -29.72
N PRO A 220 -38.92 -72.36 -28.52
CA PRO A 220 -39.47 -71.01 -28.42
C PRO A 220 -38.64 -70.13 -29.35
N VAL A 221 -39.33 -69.32 -30.17
CA VAL A 221 -38.70 -68.23 -30.92
C VAL A 221 -37.87 -67.46 -29.90
N ASP A 222 -36.56 -67.35 -30.12
CA ASP A 222 -35.71 -66.50 -29.31
C ASP A 222 -36.34 -65.10 -29.36
N SER A 223 -37.08 -64.73 -28.31
CA SER A 223 -37.34 -63.33 -28.03
C SER A 223 -36.01 -62.78 -27.53
N GLU A 224 -35.13 -62.49 -28.49
CA GLU A 224 -34.10 -61.46 -28.36
C GLU A 224 -34.80 -60.15 -28.02
N ASP A 225 -35.19 -59.96 -26.76
CA ASP A 225 -35.51 -58.62 -26.22
C ASP A 225 -35.54 -58.55 -24.68
N GLU A 226 -35.65 -59.66 -23.94
CA GLU A 226 -35.68 -59.60 -22.46
C GLU A 226 -34.33 -59.82 -21.77
N SER A 227 -33.20 -59.62 -22.46
CA SER A 227 -31.88 -59.81 -21.83
C SER A 227 -30.98 -58.58 -21.75
N ASP A 228 -31.40 -57.42 -22.27
CA ASP A 228 -30.59 -56.18 -22.19
C ASP A 228 -31.30 -54.96 -21.53
N GLU A 229 -32.55 -55.07 -21.06
CA GLU A 229 -33.29 -53.91 -20.52
C GLU A 229 -33.26 -53.71 -18.99
N THR A 230 -32.47 -54.47 -18.21
CA THR A 230 -32.37 -54.26 -16.75
C THR A 230 -31.01 -53.74 -16.27
N SER A 231 -30.22 -53.16 -17.18
CA SER A 231 -29.07 -52.32 -16.82
C SER A 231 -29.30 -50.85 -17.17
N GLN A 232 -30.54 -50.36 -17.14
CA GLN A 232 -30.77 -48.93 -16.91
C GLN A 232 -30.58 -48.67 -15.41
N GLU A 233 -29.36 -48.30 -15.03
CA GLU A 233 -29.18 -47.49 -13.84
C GLU A 233 -30.15 -46.30 -13.96
N PRO A 234 -30.99 -46.00 -12.95
CA PRO A 234 -31.75 -44.77 -12.97
C PRO A 234 -30.74 -43.62 -13.03
N GLU A 235 -30.88 -42.75 -14.03
CA GLU A 235 -30.25 -41.44 -14.04
C GLU A 235 -30.46 -40.79 -12.68
N ARG A 236 -29.45 -40.87 -11.80
CA ARG A 236 -29.35 -39.96 -10.67
C ARG A 236 -28.94 -38.64 -11.28
N GLY A 237 -29.94 -37.78 -11.39
CA GLY A 237 -29.88 -36.50 -12.06
C GLY A 237 -28.56 -35.78 -11.86
N ARG A 238 -28.04 -35.25 -12.96
CA ARG A 238 -27.23 -34.04 -12.92
C ARG A 238 -28.05 -32.99 -12.19
N VAL A 239 -27.83 -32.87 -10.88
CA VAL A 239 -28.13 -31.63 -10.17
C VAL A 239 -27.21 -30.61 -10.82
N ASN A 240 -27.78 -29.76 -11.67
CA ASN A 240 -27.20 -28.48 -12.01
C ASN A 240 -27.01 -27.74 -10.67
N LEU A 241 -25.83 -27.90 -10.07
CA LEU A 241 -25.32 -26.96 -9.09
C LEU A 241 -24.96 -25.69 -9.86
N ASN A 242 -26.01 -24.97 -10.26
CA ASN A 242 -25.92 -23.55 -10.47
C ASN A 242 -25.63 -22.95 -9.09
N VAL A 243 -24.34 -22.85 -8.77
CA VAL A 243 -23.87 -22.06 -7.63
C VAL A 243 -24.13 -20.60 -8.00
N GLN A 244 -25.39 -20.18 -7.84
CA GLN A 244 -25.71 -18.79 -7.62
C GLN A 244 -25.05 -18.42 -6.29
N SER A 245 -23.98 -17.65 -6.40
CA SER A 245 -23.42 -16.82 -5.35
C SER A 245 -24.53 -16.10 -4.60
N ALA A 246 -24.86 -16.57 -3.39
CA ALA A 246 -25.61 -15.80 -2.42
C ALA A 246 -24.61 -15.05 -1.53
N PRO A 247 -24.80 -13.74 -1.30
CA PRO A 247 -23.92 -12.94 -0.48
C PRO A 247 -24.13 -13.30 1.01
N THR A 248 -23.10 -13.86 1.65
CA THR A 248 -23.06 -13.92 3.11
C THR A 248 -22.75 -12.53 3.65
N GLY A 249 -23.81 -11.78 3.96
CA GLY A 249 -23.75 -10.66 4.88
C GLY A 249 -23.43 -11.19 6.28
N VAL A 250 -22.17 -11.06 6.69
CA VAL A 250 -21.78 -11.21 8.09
C VAL A 250 -22.09 -9.89 8.78
N GLN A 251 -23.23 -9.87 9.48
CA GLN A 251 -23.57 -8.82 10.43
C GLN A 251 -22.72 -9.07 11.68
N MET A 252 -21.58 -8.39 11.77
CA MET A 252 -20.77 -8.34 12.99
C MET A 252 -21.53 -7.52 14.03
N ILE A 253 -21.89 -8.19 15.13
CA ILE A 253 -22.24 -7.56 16.40
C ILE A 253 -20.94 -7.04 17.00
N HIS A 254 -20.78 -5.72 17.01
CA HIS A 254 -20.15 -4.92 18.08
C HIS A 254 -20.57 -3.45 17.90
#